data_AF-A0A519VJV5-F1
#
_entry.id   AF-A0A519VJV5-F1
#
_cell.length_a   1.000
_cell.length_b   1.000
_cell.length_c   1.000
_cell.angle_alpha   90.00
_cell.angle_beta   90.00
_cell.angle_gamma   90.00
#
_symmetry.space_group_name_H-M   'P 1'
#
loop_
_entity.id
_entity.type
_entity.pdbx_description
1 polymer ?
#
loop_
_entity_poly.entity_id
_entity_poly.type
_entity_poly.pdbx_seq_one_letter_code
_entity_poly.pdbx_strand_id
1 'polypeptide(L)'
;MKKILLLFIALLVVKWGFSQKLTYYEHIAPIIKNKCTPCHRPGEAAPFALLTYEDVSKRGSFIKKVTQSGFMPPWKPDNHYRSFENDRSLSEAEKKMISAWVDDKMPLGTVKAKGKLQQDYIEGTQYSRTPELVLKTMKPFIVKSDREERFIVFKIPFELGEEKNVEAIEFFSSNKKLIHHANFAIHPVEDGLDINSAADYVNLTDGDRSAYDQ
;
A
#
# COMPACT_ATOMS: atom_id res chain seq x y z
N MET A 1 -40.57 43.37 33.41
CA MET A 1 -39.32 42.73 33.89
C MET A 1 -39.36 41.19 33.86
N LYS A 2 -40.45 40.51 34.28
CA LYS A 2 -40.55 39.03 34.25
C LYS A 2 -40.50 38.38 32.84
N LYS A 3 -40.94 39.07 31.78
CA LYS A 3 -40.89 38.55 30.40
C LYS A 3 -39.49 38.57 29.75
N ILE A 4 -38.60 39.45 30.21
CA ILE A 4 -37.20 39.54 29.73
C ILE A 4 -36.35 38.43 30.38
N LEU A 5 -36.68 38.04 31.62
CA LEU A 5 -36.00 36.96 32.33
C LEU A 5 -36.27 35.57 31.71
N LEU A 6 -37.46 35.37 31.14
CA LEU A 6 -37.84 34.12 30.44
C LEU A 6 -37.13 33.94 29.09
N LEU A 7 -36.76 35.04 28.41
CA LEU A 7 -35.98 34.98 27.17
C LEU A 7 -34.50 34.66 27.42
N PHE A 8 -33.95 35.05 28.57
CA PHE A 8 -32.57 34.71 28.95
C PHE A 8 -32.38 33.24 29.34
N ILE A 9 -33.43 32.60 29.89
CA ILE A 9 -33.39 31.16 30.26
C ILE A 9 -33.55 30.26 29.02
N ALA A 10 -34.27 30.72 27.98
CA ALA A 10 -34.42 29.99 26.73
C ALA A 10 -33.13 29.92 25.88
N LEU A 11 -32.17 30.83 26.09
CA LEU A 11 -30.85 30.82 25.43
C LEU A 11 -29.81 29.91 26.11
N LEU A 12 -30.11 29.36 27.29
CA LEU A 12 -29.19 28.47 28.04
C LEU A 12 -29.36 26.98 27.72
N VAL A 13 -30.33 26.61 26.88
CA VAL A 13 -30.44 25.26 26.32
C VAL A 13 -29.76 25.19 24.96
N VAL A 14 -28.53 25.71 24.86
CA VAL A 14 -27.62 25.25 23.82
C VAL A 14 -27.31 23.81 24.18
N LYS A 15 -28.00 22.87 23.55
CA LYS A 15 -27.57 21.47 23.55
C LYS A 15 -26.12 21.51 23.08
N TRP A 16 -25.17 21.27 23.97
CA TRP A 16 -23.83 20.87 23.58
C TRP A 16 -24.03 19.61 22.75
N GLY A 17 -24.00 19.79 21.42
CA GLY A 17 -23.81 18.69 20.52
C GLY A 17 -22.47 18.08 20.90
N PHE A 18 -22.50 16.93 21.56
CA PHE A 18 -21.32 16.10 21.69
C PHE A 18 -20.91 15.76 20.26
N SER A 19 -19.98 16.53 19.70
CA SER A 19 -19.22 16.09 18.54
C SER A 19 -18.60 14.77 18.95
N GLN A 20 -18.97 13.69 18.26
CA GLN A 20 -18.44 12.37 18.59
C GLN A 20 -16.92 12.44 18.48
N LYS A 21 -16.24 12.18 19.59
CA LYS A 21 -14.79 12.23 19.67
C LYS A 21 -14.23 11.14 18.75
N LEU A 22 -13.48 11.52 17.72
CA LEU A 22 -12.78 10.56 16.87
C LEU A 22 -11.79 9.79 17.73
N THR A 23 -11.78 8.47 17.63
CA THR A 23 -10.87 7.61 18.39
C THR A 23 -10.08 6.67 17.49
N TYR A 24 -8.93 6.21 17.96
CA TYR A 24 -8.06 5.36 17.16
C TYR A 24 -8.76 4.08 16.71
N TYR A 25 -9.25 3.28 17.66
CA TYR A 25 -9.78 1.95 17.35
C TYR A 25 -11.05 1.97 16.48
N GLU A 26 -11.90 2.97 16.66
CA GLU A 26 -13.17 3.04 15.94
C GLU A 26 -13.02 3.70 14.55
N HIS A 27 -12.15 4.70 14.42
CA HIS A 27 -12.12 5.55 13.22
C HIS A 27 -10.81 5.48 12.44
N ILE A 28 -9.66 5.45 13.12
CA ILE A 28 -8.35 5.60 12.46
C ILE A 28 -7.72 4.26 12.12
N ALA A 29 -7.83 3.28 13.01
CA ALA A 29 -7.26 1.95 12.82
C ALA A 29 -7.75 1.28 11.52
N PRO A 30 -9.05 1.35 11.12
CA PRO A 30 -9.49 0.83 9.83
C PRO A 30 -8.79 1.49 8.62
N ILE A 31 -8.59 2.82 8.68
CA ILE A 31 -7.92 3.57 7.61
C ILE A 31 -6.45 3.14 7.51
N ILE A 32 -5.73 3.15 8.64
CA ILE A 32 -4.32 2.75 8.69
C ILE A 32 -4.14 1.30 8.21
N LYS A 33 -5.02 0.39 8.66
CA LYS A 33 -5.01 -1.02 8.28
C LYS A 33 -5.20 -1.22 6.77
N ASN A 34 -6.10 -0.49 6.14
CA ASN A 34 -6.40 -0.72 4.72
C ASN A 34 -5.45 0.04 3.80
N LYS A 35 -4.96 1.21 4.23
CA LYS A 35 -4.25 2.16 3.36
C LYS A 35 -2.74 2.24 3.63
N CYS A 36 -2.28 1.77 4.80
CA CYS A 36 -0.89 1.96 5.23
C CYS A 36 -0.15 0.65 5.57
N THR A 37 -0.77 -0.26 6.34
CA THR A 37 -0.10 -1.48 6.82
C THR A 37 0.30 -2.50 5.73
N PRO A 38 -0.28 -2.53 4.51
CA PRO A 38 0.26 -3.36 3.43
C PRO A 38 1.75 -3.09 3.14
N CYS A 39 2.20 -1.84 3.30
CA CYS A 39 3.61 -1.46 3.15
C CYS A 39 4.30 -1.23 4.50
N HIS A 40 3.59 -0.74 5.52
CA HIS A 40 4.10 -0.43 6.85
C HIS A 40 3.95 -1.59 7.84
N ARG A 41 4.58 -2.72 7.51
CA ARG A 41 4.70 -3.91 8.38
C ARG A 41 6.09 -4.52 8.21
N PRO A 42 6.58 -5.33 9.18
CA PRO A 42 7.88 -5.98 9.06
C PRO A 42 8.02 -6.79 7.76
N GLY A 43 9.18 -6.72 7.11
CA GLY A 43 9.46 -7.43 5.85
C GLY A 43 8.86 -6.79 4.59
N GLU A 44 8.19 -5.64 4.71
CA GLU A 44 7.62 -4.90 3.58
C GLU A 44 8.43 -3.65 3.21
N ALA A 45 7.98 -2.95 2.16
CA ALA A 45 8.71 -1.86 1.54
C ALA A 45 8.96 -0.65 2.46
N ALA A 46 8.09 -0.39 3.44
CA ALA A 46 8.25 0.79 4.29
C ALA A 46 9.22 0.53 5.47
N PRO A 47 9.98 1.56 5.91
CA PRO A 47 11.07 1.38 6.87
C PRO A 47 10.61 1.18 8.33
N PHE A 48 9.31 1.25 8.62
CA PHE A 48 8.77 1.08 9.96
C PHE A 48 7.33 0.56 9.94
N ALA A 49 6.93 -0.08 11.04
CA ALA A 49 5.58 -0.60 11.23
C ALA A 49 4.57 0.49 11.67
N LEU A 50 3.31 0.29 11.25
CA LEU A 50 2.11 1.03 11.66
C LEU A 50 1.02 0.06 12.16
N LEU A 51 1.41 -0.98 12.89
CA LEU A 51 0.52 -2.08 13.27
C LEU A 51 -0.24 -1.84 14.59
N THR A 52 0.31 -1.01 15.48
CA THR A 52 -0.29 -0.72 16.79
C THR A 52 -0.65 0.75 16.93
N TYR A 53 -1.45 1.07 17.96
CA TYR A 53 -1.72 2.46 18.31
C TYR A 53 -0.44 3.24 18.61
N GLU A 54 0.50 2.64 19.34
CA GLU A 54 1.79 3.25 19.70
C GLU A 54 2.61 3.54 18.44
N ASP A 55 2.55 2.66 17.45
CA ASP A 55 3.20 2.86 16.15
C ASP A 55 2.68 4.07 15.40
N VAL A 56 1.36 4.27 15.41
CA VAL A 56 0.68 5.36 14.72
C VAL A 56 0.80 6.67 15.50
N SER A 57 0.47 6.64 16.80
CA SER A 57 0.42 7.83 17.66
C SER A 57 1.78 8.48 17.86
N LYS A 58 2.88 7.71 17.98
CA LYS A 58 4.24 8.27 18.06
C LYS A 58 4.63 9.06 16.80
N ARG A 59 3.91 8.87 15.69
CA ARG A 59 4.15 9.51 14.38
C ARG A 59 2.99 10.41 13.94
N GLY A 60 2.01 10.69 14.80
CA GLY A 60 0.75 11.31 14.38
C GLY A 60 0.92 12.64 13.63
N SER A 61 1.79 13.54 14.10
CA SER A 61 2.06 14.81 13.41
C SER A 61 2.66 14.61 12.01
N PHE A 62 3.56 13.64 11.86
CA PHE A 62 4.15 13.29 10.57
C PHE A 62 3.13 12.65 9.63
N ILE A 63 2.34 11.68 10.14
CA ILE A 63 1.25 11.04 9.40
C ILE A 63 0.25 12.08 8.90
N LYS A 64 -0.18 13.00 9.76
CA LYS A 64 -1.03 14.13 9.36
C LYS A 64 -0.39 14.92 8.22
N LYS A 65 0.87 15.34 8.35
CA LYS A 65 1.56 16.11 7.30
C LYS A 65 1.56 15.38 5.94
N VAL A 66 2.00 14.12 5.90
CA VAL A 66 2.16 13.39 4.64
C VAL A 66 0.83 12.98 4.00
N THR A 67 -0.21 12.76 4.80
CA THR A 67 -1.55 12.45 4.29
C THR A 67 -2.26 13.69 3.75
N GLN A 68 -2.13 14.84 4.43
CA GLN A 68 -2.71 16.11 3.95
C GLN A 68 -2.04 16.59 2.66
N SER A 69 -0.72 16.39 2.52
CA SER A 69 -0.01 16.79 1.30
C SER A 69 -0.22 15.81 0.14
N GLY A 70 -0.93 14.69 0.34
CA GLY A 70 -1.04 13.62 -0.65
C GLY A 70 0.28 12.89 -0.95
N PHE A 71 1.29 13.05 -0.08
CA PHE A 71 2.55 12.31 -0.22
C PHE A 71 2.35 10.81 0.11
N MET A 72 1.47 10.53 1.07
CA MET A 72 1.10 9.18 1.46
C MET A 72 -0.43 9.01 1.47
N PRO A 73 -0.92 7.81 1.14
CA PRO A 73 -0.19 6.72 0.48
C PRO A 73 0.24 7.12 -0.95
N PRO A 74 1.32 6.55 -1.49
CA PRO A 74 1.72 6.82 -2.86
C PRO A 74 0.69 6.19 -3.82
N TRP A 75 -0.23 7.01 -4.30
CA TRP A 75 -1.27 6.63 -5.26
C TRP A 75 -1.23 7.60 -6.44
N LYS A 76 -0.73 7.11 -7.58
CA LYS A 76 -0.63 7.86 -8.83
C LYS A 76 -1.90 7.84 -9.69
N PRO A 77 -2.69 6.74 -9.72
CA PRO A 77 -3.91 6.72 -10.52
C PRO A 77 -4.91 7.80 -10.12
N ASP A 78 -5.63 8.33 -11.11
CA ASP A 78 -6.74 9.26 -10.89
C ASP A 78 -8.07 8.49 -10.75
N ASN A 79 -8.57 8.45 -9.52
CA ASN A 79 -9.80 7.74 -9.18
C ASN A 79 -11.08 8.45 -9.68
N HIS A 80 -10.98 9.68 -10.19
CA HIS A 80 -12.12 10.33 -10.85
C HIS A 80 -12.47 9.67 -12.19
N TYR A 81 -11.46 9.16 -12.90
CA TYR A 81 -11.64 8.57 -14.23
C TYR A 81 -11.96 7.07 -14.16
N ARG A 82 -11.30 6.32 -13.27
CA ARG A 82 -11.46 4.87 -13.10
C ARG A 82 -11.27 4.44 -11.66
N SER A 83 -12.05 3.45 -11.25
CA SER A 83 -11.84 2.75 -9.97
C SER A 83 -10.86 1.59 -10.16
N PHE A 84 -10.01 1.37 -9.16
CA PHE A 84 -9.08 0.24 -9.10
C PHE A 84 -9.36 -0.59 -7.85
N GLU A 85 -9.32 -1.92 -7.98
CA GLU A 85 -9.57 -2.84 -6.85
C GLU A 85 -8.57 -2.62 -5.69
N ASN A 86 -7.33 -2.26 -6.01
CA ASN A 86 -6.27 -2.01 -5.05
C ASN A 86 -6.10 -0.53 -4.67
N ASP A 87 -7.19 0.25 -4.73
CA ASP A 87 -7.19 1.68 -4.39
C ASP A 87 -6.81 1.92 -2.92
N ARG A 88 -5.62 2.47 -2.74
CA ARG A 88 -5.06 2.91 -1.44
C ARG A 88 -5.04 4.42 -1.27
N SER A 89 -5.69 5.18 -2.16
CA SER A 89 -5.88 6.61 -1.93
C SER A 89 -6.67 6.86 -0.65
N LEU A 90 -6.49 8.06 -0.07
CA LEU A 90 -7.31 8.57 1.00
C LEU A 90 -8.34 9.53 0.43
N SER A 91 -9.60 9.29 0.75
CA SER A 91 -10.67 10.26 0.55
C SER A 91 -10.45 11.52 1.40
N GLU A 92 -11.06 12.63 1.00
CA GLU A 92 -11.02 13.87 1.78
C GLU A 92 -11.61 13.71 3.19
N ALA A 93 -12.61 12.83 3.34
CA ALA A 93 -13.17 12.48 4.65
C ALA A 93 -12.14 11.74 5.53
N GLU A 94 -11.43 10.75 4.98
CA GLU A 94 -10.37 10.03 5.70
C GLU A 94 -9.22 10.96 6.08
N LYS A 95 -8.77 11.82 5.17
CA LYS A 95 -7.75 12.85 5.46
C LYS A 95 -8.20 13.76 6.60
N LYS A 96 -9.45 14.23 6.59
CA LYS A 96 -10.00 15.10 7.64
C LYS A 96 -10.10 14.37 8.98
N MET A 97 -10.50 13.09 8.98
CA MET A 97 -10.55 12.27 10.19
C MET A 97 -9.17 12.10 10.81
N ILE A 98 -8.16 11.75 10.00
CA ILE A 98 -6.77 11.64 10.47
C ILE A 98 -6.30 12.97 11.08
N SER A 99 -6.51 14.08 10.36
CA SER A 99 -6.10 15.40 10.85
C SER A 99 -6.75 15.74 12.19
N ALA A 100 -8.08 15.61 12.28
CA ALA A 100 -8.84 15.97 13.47
C ALA A 100 -8.49 15.08 14.68
N TRP A 101 -8.28 13.77 14.46
CA TRP A 101 -7.84 12.87 15.52
C TRP A 101 -6.45 13.25 16.05
N VAL A 102 -5.51 13.64 15.18
CA VAL A 102 -4.20 14.12 15.60
C VAL A 102 -4.30 15.43 16.39
N ASP A 103 -5.16 16.36 15.95
CA ASP A 103 -5.37 17.64 16.61
C ASP A 103 -5.98 17.50 18.01
N ASP A 104 -6.87 16.51 18.19
CA ASP A 104 -7.49 16.13 19.46
C ASP A 104 -6.58 15.28 20.37
N LYS A 105 -5.26 15.30 20.11
CA LYS A 105 -4.24 14.57 20.88
C LYS A 105 -4.40 13.05 20.83
N MET A 106 -4.88 12.53 19.70
CA MET A 106 -4.83 11.11 19.34
C MET A 106 -5.51 10.20 20.37
N PRO A 107 -6.75 10.45 20.79
CA PRO A 107 -7.44 9.61 21.77
C PRO A 107 -7.51 8.14 21.29
N LEU A 108 -7.16 7.22 22.19
CA LEU A 108 -7.13 5.78 21.91
C LEU A 108 -8.53 5.21 21.61
N GLY A 109 -9.52 5.56 22.45
CA GLY A 109 -10.85 4.94 22.43
C GLY A 109 -10.86 3.53 22.98
N THR A 110 -12.02 2.88 22.93
CA THR A 110 -12.21 1.49 23.38
C THR A 110 -12.39 0.57 22.17
N VAL A 111 -11.88 -0.65 22.30
CA VAL A 111 -12.14 -1.71 21.33
C VAL A 111 -13.56 -2.21 21.57
N LYS A 112 -14.56 -1.69 20.85
CA LYS A 112 -15.84 -2.39 20.74
C LYS A 112 -15.57 -3.65 19.91
N ALA A 113 -15.57 -4.82 20.56
CA ALA A 113 -15.35 -6.14 19.94
C ALA A 113 -16.16 -6.29 18.63
N LYS A 114 -15.76 -6.96 17.54
CA LYS A 114 -14.98 -8.18 17.29
C LYS A 114 -14.28 -8.11 15.92
N GLY A 115 -13.95 -6.91 15.42
CA GLY A 115 -13.14 -6.81 14.20
C GLY A 115 -11.70 -7.13 14.56
N LYS A 116 -11.13 -8.25 14.10
CA LYS A 116 -9.67 -8.45 14.18
C LYS A 116 -9.01 -7.23 13.50
N LEU A 117 -8.46 -6.32 14.30
CA LEU A 117 -7.63 -5.23 13.79
C LEU A 117 -6.34 -5.78 13.18
N GLN A 118 -5.94 -7.00 13.58
CA GLN A 118 -4.96 -7.79 12.87
C GLN A 118 -5.54 -8.30 11.55
N GLN A 119 -4.92 -7.90 10.45
CA GLN A 119 -5.03 -8.66 9.21
C GLN A 119 -4.14 -9.90 9.36
N ASP A 120 -4.67 -11.08 9.06
CA ASP A 120 -3.85 -12.28 8.95
C ASP A 120 -3.06 -12.11 7.63
N TYR A 121 -1.81 -11.69 7.73
CA TYR A 121 -0.92 -11.54 6.58
C TYR A 121 -0.27 -12.87 6.25
N ILE A 122 -0.23 -13.20 4.97
CA ILE A 122 0.53 -14.35 4.47
C ILE A 122 1.91 -13.84 4.11
N GLU A 123 2.94 -14.47 4.68
CA GLU A 123 4.32 -14.13 4.37
C GLU A 123 4.59 -14.33 2.87
N GLY A 124 5.24 -13.35 2.24
CA GLY A 124 5.60 -13.42 0.82
C GLY A 124 4.53 -12.93 -0.15
N THR A 125 3.36 -12.47 0.30
CA THR A 125 2.32 -11.92 -0.58
C THR A 125 1.58 -10.72 0.03
N GLN A 126 1.09 -9.84 -0.83
CA GLN A 126 0.17 -8.75 -0.50
C GLN A 126 -1.30 -9.20 -0.47
N TYR A 127 -1.61 -10.41 -0.97
CA TYR A 127 -2.95 -10.96 -1.02
C TYR A 127 -3.31 -11.76 0.23
N SER A 128 -4.61 -11.99 0.44
CA SER A 128 -5.13 -12.83 1.53
C SER A 128 -5.11 -14.34 1.21
N ARG A 129 -4.47 -14.73 0.11
CA ARG A 129 -4.32 -16.12 -0.35
C ARG A 129 -2.91 -16.32 -0.89
N THR A 130 -2.42 -17.55 -0.88
CA THR A 130 -1.16 -17.91 -1.53
C THR A 130 -1.30 -17.92 -3.05
N PRO A 131 -0.24 -17.59 -3.81
CA PRO A 131 -0.25 -17.73 -5.26
C PRO A 131 -0.33 -19.21 -5.68
N GLU A 132 -1.07 -19.48 -6.75
CA GLU A 132 -1.15 -20.82 -7.36
C GLU A 132 0.06 -21.13 -8.26
N LEU A 133 0.69 -20.08 -8.80
CA LEU A 133 1.87 -20.15 -9.63
C LEU A 133 2.88 -19.10 -9.17
N VAL A 134 4.12 -19.54 -8.93
CA VAL A 134 5.24 -18.66 -8.59
C VAL A 134 6.30 -18.78 -9.67
N LEU A 135 6.40 -17.75 -10.49
CA LEU A 135 7.43 -17.63 -11.52
C LEU A 135 8.67 -16.95 -10.94
N LYS A 136 9.86 -17.53 -11.18
CA LYS A 136 11.13 -17.03 -10.63
C LYS A 136 12.15 -16.85 -11.73
N THR A 137 13.04 -15.88 -11.55
CA THR A 137 14.23 -15.74 -12.39
C THR A 137 15.13 -16.97 -12.22
N MET A 138 15.67 -17.50 -13.33
CA MET A 138 16.55 -18.68 -13.31
C MET A 138 17.84 -18.44 -12.52
N LYS A 139 18.39 -17.21 -12.61
CA LYS A 139 19.58 -16.79 -11.85
C LYS A 139 19.32 -15.46 -11.15
N PRO A 140 19.86 -15.27 -9.92
CA PRO A 140 19.81 -13.98 -9.28
C PRO A 140 20.72 -12.98 -10.00
N PHE A 141 20.34 -11.71 -9.97
CA PHE A 141 21.21 -10.61 -10.36
C PHE A 141 21.85 -9.99 -9.11
N ILE A 142 23.18 -9.89 -9.09
CA ILE A 142 23.91 -9.28 -7.98
C ILE A 142 24.05 -7.79 -8.22
N VAL A 143 23.33 -7.01 -7.42
CA VAL A 143 23.45 -5.54 -7.41
C VAL A 143 24.74 -5.15 -6.69
N LYS A 144 25.65 -4.49 -7.41
CA LYS A 144 26.90 -3.97 -6.84
C LYS A 144 26.64 -2.72 -6.00
N SER A 145 27.49 -2.49 -4.99
CA SER A 145 27.43 -1.28 -4.15
C SER A 145 28.23 -0.14 -4.78
N ASP A 146 27.90 0.23 -6.01
CA ASP A 146 28.57 1.27 -6.79
C ASP A 146 27.72 2.51 -7.07
N ARG A 147 26.49 2.54 -6.52
CA ARG A 147 25.51 3.64 -6.68
C ARG A 147 25.04 3.86 -8.12
N GLU A 148 25.25 2.88 -8.98
CA GLU A 148 24.76 2.92 -10.36
C GLU A 148 23.34 2.33 -10.47
N GLU A 149 22.49 3.03 -11.21
CA GLU A 149 21.17 2.55 -11.59
C GLU A 149 21.28 1.55 -12.72
N ARG A 150 20.51 0.45 -12.64
CA ARG A 150 20.59 -0.65 -13.61
C ARG A 150 19.24 -1.03 -14.17
N PHE A 151 19.18 -1.15 -15.50
CA PHE A 151 18.02 -1.63 -16.23
C PHE A 151 18.25 -3.07 -16.64
N ILE A 152 17.63 -4.00 -15.91
CA ILE A 152 17.75 -5.44 -16.14
C ILE A 152 16.43 -5.97 -16.67
N VAL A 153 16.46 -6.63 -17.83
CA VAL A 153 15.32 -7.36 -18.39
C VAL A 153 15.51 -8.83 -18.06
N PHE A 154 14.68 -9.36 -17.15
CA PHE A 154 14.69 -10.79 -16.84
C PHE A 154 13.77 -11.54 -17.80
N LYS A 155 14.25 -12.66 -18.33
CA LYS A 155 13.42 -13.64 -19.00
C LYS A 155 12.98 -14.68 -17.97
N ILE A 156 11.67 -14.93 -17.90
CA ILE A 156 11.11 -15.97 -17.02
C ILE A 156 10.27 -16.90 -17.89
N PRO A 157 10.85 -17.98 -18.44
CA PRO A 157 10.11 -18.95 -19.25
C PRO A 157 9.13 -19.73 -18.37
N PHE A 158 7.92 -19.95 -18.87
CA PHE A 158 6.92 -20.80 -18.24
C PHE A 158 5.94 -21.33 -19.27
N GLU A 159 5.35 -22.48 -18.98
CA GLU A 159 4.30 -23.10 -19.78
C GLU A 159 3.14 -23.48 -18.85
N LEU A 160 1.92 -23.43 -19.38
CA LEU A 160 0.72 -23.87 -18.70
C LEU A 160 0.12 -25.03 -19.49
N GLY A 161 -0.19 -26.13 -18.81
CA GLY A 161 -0.80 -27.30 -19.46
C GLY A 161 -2.23 -27.07 -19.94
N GLU A 162 -2.92 -26.09 -19.38
CA GLU A 162 -4.29 -25.71 -19.73
C GLU A 162 -4.44 -24.19 -19.62
N GLU A 163 -5.34 -23.61 -20.42
CA GLU A 163 -5.70 -22.19 -20.32
C GLU A 163 -6.32 -21.87 -18.96
N LYS A 164 -5.92 -20.74 -18.35
CA LYS A 164 -6.43 -20.28 -17.05
C LYS A 164 -6.77 -18.81 -17.08
N ASN A 165 -7.81 -18.43 -16.34
CA ASN A 165 -8.09 -17.04 -16.04
C ASN A 165 -7.10 -16.50 -15.01
N VAL A 166 -6.67 -15.26 -15.19
CA VAL A 166 -5.77 -14.56 -14.25
C VAL A 166 -6.60 -13.57 -13.43
N GLU A 167 -6.65 -13.79 -12.11
CA GLU A 167 -7.33 -12.89 -11.18
C GLU A 167 -6.39 -11.85 -10.55
N ALA A 168 -5.11 -12.20 -10.39
CA ALA A 168 -4.12 -11.34 -9.75
C ALA A 168 -2.71 -11.64 -10.27
N ILE A 169 -1.88 -10.60 -10.34
CA ILE A 169 -0.44 -10.70 -10.59
C ILE A 169 0.26 -9.87 -9.52
N GLU A 170 1.26 -10.48 -8.88
CA GLU A 170 2.10 -9.82 -7.88
C GLU A 170 3.56 -9.84 -8.31
N PHE A 171 4.19 -8.67 -8.29
CA PHE A 171 5.64 -8.58 -8.37
C PHE A 171 6.23 -8.74 -6.96
N PHE A 172 7.08 -9.75 -6.78
CA PHE A 172 7.78 -10.01 -5.53
C PHE A 172 9.29 -9.84 -5.69
N SER A 173 9.93 -9.21 -4.69
CA SER A 173 11.38 -9.12 -4.58
C SER A 173 11.83 -9.53 -3.18
N SER A 174 12.92 -10.30 -3.13
CA SER A 174 13.58 -10.68 -1.88
C SER A 174 14.18 -9.49 -1.14
N ASN A 175 14.46 -8.38 -1.84
CA ASN A 175 14.89 -7.12 -1.24
C ASN A 175 14.09 -5.94 -1.80
N LYS A 176 13.00 -5.61 -1.10
CA LYS A 176 12.05 -4.54 -1.43
C LYS A 176 12.64 -3.12 -1.35
N LYS A 177 13.92 -2.96 -0.96
CA LYS A 177 14.60 -1.67 -0.86
C LYS A 177 15.40 -1.30 -2.12
N LEU A 178 15.69 -2.25 -2.99
CA LEU A 178 16.59 -2.05 -4.13
C LEU A 178 15.86 -1.61 -5.42
N ILE A 179 14.62 -2.04 -5.59
CA ILE A 179 13.88 -1.86 -6.83
C ILE A 179 12.90 -0.70 -6.66
N HIS A 180 13.02 0.33 -7.50
CA HIS A 180 12.07 1.44 -7.50
C HIS A 180 10.99 1.30 -8.59
N HIS A 181 11.26 0.58 -9.68
CA HIS A 181 10.39 0.44 -10.85
C HIS A 181 10.50 -1.01 -11.35
N ALA A 182 9.37 -1.60 -11.70
CA ALA A 182 9.30 -2.91 -12.33
C ALA A 182 8.19 -2.88 -13.37
N ASN A 183 8.52 -3.31 -14.58
CA ASN A 183 7.58 -3.50 -15.67
C ASN A 183 7.64 -4.97 -16.08
N PHE A 184 6.51 -5.54 -16.47
CA PHE A 184 6.46 -6.89 -16.99
C PHE A 184 5.47 -6.96 -18.14
N ALA A 185 5.75 -7.85 -19.07
CA ALA A 185 4.90 -8.19 -20.19
C ALA A 185 4.91 -9.72 -20.35
N ILE A 186 3.79 -10.28 -20.79
CA ILE A 186 3.65 -11.70 -21.10
C ILE A 186 3.59 -11.78 -22.62
N HIS A 187 4.51 -12.53 -23.21
CA HIS A 187 4.60 -12.71 -24.65
C HIS A 187 4.29 -14.16 -25.02
N PRO A 188 3.41 -14.40 -26.00
CA PRO A 188 3.29 -15.74 -26.58
C PRO A 188 4.60 -16.11 -27.26
N VAL A 189 4.93 -17.40 -27.25
CA VAL A 189 6.07 -17.95 -27.96
C VAL A 189 5.55 -18.93 -29.00
N GLU A 190 6.12 -18.90 -30.21
CA GLU A 190 5.72 -19.81 -31.28
C GLU A 190 6.08 -21.26 -30.93
N ASP A 191 5.24 -22.19 -31.40
CA ASP A 191 5.46 -23.62 -31.21
C ASP A 191 6.81 -24.07 -31.77
N GLY A 192 7.51 -24.92 -31.01
CA GLY A 192 8.81 -25.47 -31.41
C GLY A 192 10.02 -24.59 -31.09
N LEU A 193 9.82 -23.37 -30.57
CA LEU A 193 10.92 -22.57 -30.00
C LEU A 193 11.24 -23.01 -28.57
N ASP A 194 12.52 -23.26 -28.29
CA ASP A 194 12.97 -23.53 -26.93
C ASP A 194 13.04 -22.23 -26.12
N ILE A 195 12.05 -22.02 -25.24
CA ILE A 195 11.96 -20.87 -24.32
C ILE A 195 13.16 -20.74 -23.37
N ASN A 196 13.95 -21.79 -23.20
CA ASN A 196 15.13 -21.80 -22.32
C ASN A 196 16.44 -21.43 -23.04
N SER A 197 16.46 -21.41 -24.37
CA SER A 197 17.68 -21.25 -25.17
C SER A 197 18.36 -19.87 -25.06
N ALA A 198 17.58 -18.79 -24.87
CA ALA A 198 18.11 -17.43 -24.73
C ALA A 198 18.72 -17.14 -23.34
N ALA A 199 19.48 -16.05 -23.22
CA ALA A 199 20.05 -15.60 -21.95
C ALA A 199 18.99 -15.41 -20.85
N ASP A 200 19.37 -15.67 -19.59
CA ASP A 200 18.47 -15.57 -18.43
C ASP A 200 17.99 -14.12 -18.19
N TYR A 201 18.86 -13.16 -18.48
CA TYR A 201 18.55 -11.74 -18.42
C TYR A 201 19.45 -10.95 -19.37
N VAL A 202 19.00 -9.74 -19.70
CA VAL A 202 19.76 -8.73 -20.44
C VAL A 202 20.05 -7.56 -19.52
N ASN A 203 21.31 -7.17 -19.39
CA ASN A 203 21.70 -5.95 -18.68
C ASN A 203 21.83 -4.80 -19.70
N LEU A 204 20.86 -3.90 -19.71
CA LEU A 204 20.81 -2.77 -20.65
C LEU A 204 21.69 -1.59 -20.23
N THR A 205 22.29 -1.64 -19.04
CA THR A 205 23.20 -0.61 -18.52
C THR A 205 24.65 -0.92 -18.88
N ASP A 206 25.11 -2.13 -18.53
CA ASP A 206 26.52 -2.51 -18.68
C ASP A 206 26.78 -3.36 -19.94
N GLY A 207 25.73 -3.94 -20.53
CA GLY A 207 25.82 -4.83 -21.69
C GLY A 207 25.73 -4.11 -23.03
N ASP A 208 26.32 -4.70 -24.06
CA ASP A 208 26.10 -4.26 -25.43
C ASP A 208 24.64 -4.54 -25.83
N ARG A 209 23.88 -3.47 -26.08
CA ARG A 209 22.47 -3.57 -26.47
C ARG A 209 22.29 -4.27 -27.82
N SER A 210 23.30 -4.21 -28.69
CA SER A 210 23.28 -4.87 -30.00
C SER A 210 23.43 -6.39 -29.93
N ALA A 211 23.85 -6.94 -28.79
CA ALA A 211 23.93 -8.39 -28.59
C ALA A 211 22.55 -9.07 -28.48
N TYR A 212 21.47 -8.29 -28.47
CA TYR A 212 20.11 -8.75 -28.19
C TYR A 212 19.05 -8.19 -29.16
N ASP A 213 19.46 -7.43 -30.19
CA ASP A 213 18.59 -7.13 -31.32
C ASP A 213 18.35 -8.45 -32.07
N GLN A 214 17.12 -8.99 -31.94
CA GLN A 214 16.61 -10.12 -32.71
C GLN A 214 15.83 -9.62 -33.91
#